data_AF-A0A0B2XGU2-F1
#
_entry.id   AF-A0A0B2XGU2-F1
#
_cell.length_a   1.000
_cell.length_b   1.000
_cell.length_c   1.000
_cell.angle_alpha   90.00
_cell.angle_beta   90.00
_cell.angle_gamma   90.00
#
_symmetry.space_group_name_H-M   'P 1'
#
loop_
_entity.id
_entity.type
_entity.pdbx_description
1 polymer ?
#
loop_
_entity_poly.entity_id
_entity_poly.type
_entity_poly.pdbx_seq_one_letter_code
_entity_poly.pdbx_strand_id
1 'polypeptide(L)'
;MATIICPGAWDLHHWTMTKCTTCLLGRALNQTSRKQTAAKKHTARKLPILRERQLAILACRLSKRHVGTIDLFGGRADVVFASHHWPTWGQRSAVDFLASQRDLYGYLHDQTLRLLNRGLTGPEIAEAMALPPALEGAWAARGYYGSLSHNVKAIYQRYMGWFDGNPSHLLEHPPVDRARRYLKLAGGAGQVVDRAREALGEGDFRWAAEILNHVVFAEPEHAEARGLLADTYEQLGYGSENGPWRNFYMSGAAELRGGKFGAPTSTASGDVVGQLTPEMVFDSLAVRVDGPRAWGQRLAIDVVLVDAGERYRLWLSNGVLVYSAARPETSPDVTLSATRRQLCALVGLGRGPDALRAAGIEIDGDVSMLARLGGLLDPGDRNFNIVTP
;
A
#
# COMPACT_ATOMS: atom_id res chain seq x y z
N MET A 1 -7.58 -38.75 -12.55
CA MET A 1 -7.43 -37.74 -11.49
C MET A 1 -6.04 -37.12 -11.60
N ALA A 2 -5.92 -35.94 -12.20
CA ALA A 2 -4.66 -35.22 -12.29
C ALA A 2 -4.77 -33.91 -11.49
N THR A 3 -4.23 -33.91 -10.27
CA THR A 3 -4.05 -32.70 -9.47
C THR A 3 -2.69 -32.12 -9.82
N ILE A 4 -2.63 -30.91 -10.39
CA ILE A 4 -1.35 -30.29 -10.77
C ILE A 4 -1.17 -28.96 -10.06
N ILE A 5 -0.10 -28.88 -9.27
CA ILE A 5 0.52 -27.67 -8.73
C ILE A 5 1.45 -27.13 -9.83
N CYS A 6 1.32 -25.86 -10.19
CA CYS A 6 1.95 -25.28 -11.40
C CYS A 6 3.30 -24.59 -11.09
N PRO A 7 4.43 -25.00 -11.71
CA PRO A 7 5.62 -24.18 -11.87
C PRO A 7 5.59 -23.42 -13.21
N GLY A 8 6.06 -22.17 -13.20
CA GLY A 8 5.97 -21.25 -14.34
C GLY A 8 7.14 -21.27 -15.32
N ALA A 9 6.91 -20.59 -16.45
CA ALA A 9 7.80 -19.95 -17.45
C ALA A 9 7.14 -20.10 -18.85
N TRP A 10 7.28 -19.24 -19.88
CA TRP A 10 8.42 -18.49 -20.43
C TRP A 10 7.96 -17.30 -21.31
N ASP A 11 8.95 -16.50 -21.73
CA ASP A 11 8.95 -15.21 -22.44
C ASP A 11 8.22 -15.13 -23.80
N LEU A 12 7.93 -13.90 -24.24
CA LEU A 12 8.23 -13.45 -25.61
C LEU A 12 8.33 -11.90 -25.68
N HIS A 13 9.42 -11.46 -26.31
CA HIS A 13 9.91 -10.09 -26.46
C HIS A 13 9.42 -9.42 -27.76
N HIS A 14 9.66 -8.10 -27.82
CA HIS A 14 9.73 -7.18 -28.97
C HIS A 14 8.44 -6.46 -29.40
N TRP A 15 8.42 -5.14 -29.17
CA TRP A 15 8.38 -4.11 -30.22
C TRP A 15 9.12 -2.84 -29.71
N THR A 16 10.23 -2.50 -30.37
CA THR A 16 10.89 -1.17 -30.44
C THR A 16 10.45 -0.56 -31.79
N MET A 17 10.36 0.74 -32.10
CA MET A 17 11.18 1.95 -31.86
C MET A 17 10.26 3.18 -32.07
N THR A 18 10.51 4.36 -31.48
CA THR A 18 11.42 5.37 -32.05
C THR A 18 12.03 6.23 -30.93
N LYS A 19 13.35 6.37 -30.98
CA LYS A 19 14.25 7.01 -30.02
C LYS A 19 14.53 8.46 -30.41
N CYS A 20 14.72 9.31 -29.40
CA CYS A 20 15.72 10.39 -29.35
C CYS A 20 16.35 10.33 -27.93
N THR A 21 17.34 9.46 -27.70
CA THR A 21 18.77 9.79 -27.56
C THR A 21 19.00 10.91 -26.53
N THR A 22 19.25 10.59 -25.26
CA THR A 22 20.63 10.47 -24.75
C THR A 22 20.73 9.36 -23.68
N CYS A 23 21.68 8.46 -23.91
CA CYS A 23 22.04 7.28 -23.12
C CYS A 23 23.14 7.69 -22.13
N LEU A 24 23.17 7.18 -20.91
CA LEU A 24 24.08 6.09 -20.50
C LEU A 24 23.80 5.67 -19.05
N LEU A 25 24.00 4.37 -18.78
CA LEU A 25 23.94 3.66 -17.49
C LEU A 25 22.54 3.26 -16.98
N GLY A 26 22.01 2.19 -17.58
CA GLY A 26 20.80 1.50 -17.11
C GLY A 26 20.80 0.02 -17.50
N ARG A 27 21.78 -0.74 -17.02
CA ARG A 27 21.77 -2.22 -17.06
C ARG A 27 22.35 -2.76 -15.76
N ALA A 28 21.50 -2.96 -14.75
CA ALA A 28 21.67 -3.95 -13.67
C ALA A 28 20.57 -3.86 -12.59
N LEU A 29 19.29 -3.71 -12.92
CA LEU A 29 18.21 -3.80 -11.91
C LEU A 29 16.95 -4.37 -12.55
N ASN A 30 16.95 -5.67 -12.87
CA ASN A 30 15.72 -6.33 -13.30
C ASN A 30 15.72 -7.85 -13.06
N GLN A 31 15.99 -8.31 -11.83
CA GLN A 31 15.89 -9.75 -11.53
C GLN A 31 15.19 -10.18 -10.23
N THR A 32 14.65 -9.28 -9.40
CA THR A 32 14.08 -9.72 -8.09
C THR A 32 12.58 -9.51 -7.86
N SER A 33 11.75 -9.22 -8.88
CA SER A 33 10.28 -9.14 -8.70
C SER A 33 9.48 -10.35 -9.25
N ARG A 34 10.15 -11.45 -9.63
CA ARG A 34 9.49 -12.62 -10.22
C ARG A 34 9.15 -13.68 -9.18
N LYS A 35 8.11 -13.43 -8.36
CA LYS A 35 7.30 -14.46 -7.66
C LYS A 35 6.11 -13.80 -6.94
N GLN A 36 5.14 -13.33 -7.72
CA GLN A 36 3.76 -13.26 -7.24
C GLN A 36 2.95 -14.31 -8.02
N THR A 37 2.74 -15.46 -7.41
CA THR A 37 1.75 -16.44 -7.84
C THR A 37 0.39 -15.74 -7.83
N ALA A 38 -0.25 -15.66 -8.99
CA ALA A 38 -1.60 -15.12 -9.10
C ALA A 38 -2.58 -16.17 -8.55
N ALA A 39 -2.95 -16.04 -7.28
CA ALA A 39 -4.02 -16.85 -6.69
C ALA A 39 -5.39 -16.36 -7.19
N LYS A 40 -6.15 -17.26 -7.83
CA LYS A 40 -7.53 -17.07 -8.32
C LYS A 40 -8.49 -17.00 -7.11
N LYS A 41 -9.60 -16.26 -7.11
CA LYS A 41 -10.51 -16.19 -5.93
C LYS A 41 -11.96 -15.99 -6.36
N HIS A 42 -12.91 -16.45 -5.53
CA HIS A 42 -14.35 -16.16 -5.69
C HIS A 42 -14.73 -14.80 -5.08
N THR A 43 -14.17 -13.71 -5.60
CA THR A 43 -14.56 -12.31 -5.34
C THR A 43 -13.68 -11.39 -6.19
N ALA A 44 -14.15 -10.18 -6.52
CA ALA A 44 -13.28 -9.13 -7.03
C ALA A 44 -12.06 -8.95 -6.11
N ARG A 45 -10.85 -9.02 -6.68
CA ARG A 45 -9.63 -8.75 -5.93
C ARG A 45 -9.50 -7.25 -5.68
N LYS A 46 -9.00 -6.90 -4.50
CA LYS A 46 -8.56 -5.53 -4.18
C LYS A 46 -7.45 -5.13 -5.16
N LEU A 47 -7.67 -4.06 -5.92
CA LEU A 47 -6.59 -3.23 -6.43
C LEU A 47 -6.24 -2.27 -5.30
N PRO A 48 -5.15 -2.47 -4.53
CA PRO A 48 -4.90 -1.69 -3.32
C PRO A 48 -4.84 -0.17 -3.55
N ILE A 49 -5.90 0.54 -3.16
CA ILE A 49 -5.79 1.98 -2.83
C ILE A 49 -4.97 2.19 -1.56
N LEU A 50 -4.88 1.17 -0.72
CA LEU A 50 -4.39 1.30 0.66
C LEU A 50 -2.98 0.74 0.87
N ARG A 51 -2.20 0.52 -0.20
CA ARG A 51 -0.74 0.28 -0.20
C ARG A 51 -0.21 0.05 -1.63
N GLU A 52 0.50 1.06 -2.15
CA GLU A 52 1.46 1.12 -3.28
C GLU A 52 1.09 0.88 -4.78
N ARG A 53 1.30 1.98 -5.53
CA ARG A 53 1.74 2.28 -6.93
C ARG A 53 1.80 1.27 -8.09
N GLN A 54 1.59 -0.05 -7.98
CA GLN A 54 1.83 -0.99 -9.11
C GLN A 54 0.58 -1.42 -9.94
N LEU A 55 -0.56 -0.71 -9.86
CA LEU A 55 -1.87 -1.39 -9.90
C LEU A 55 -2.72 -1.42 -11.18
N ALA A 56 -2.77 -0.41 -12.06
CA ALA A 56 -3.61 -0.54 -13.27
C ALA A 56 -3.02 -1.54 -14.28
N ILE A 57 -1.69 -1.65 -14.29
CA ILE A 57 -0.97 -2.72 -14.97
C ILE A 57 -1.44 -4.08 -14.45
N LEU A 58 -1.79 -4.20 -13.17
CA LEU A 58 -2.28 -5.45 -12.59
C LEU A 58 -3.66 -5.82 -13.16
N ALA A 59 -4.62 -4.90 -13.31
CA ALA A 59 -5.94 -5.22 -13.86
C ALA A 59 -5.85 -5.72 -15.32
N CYS A 60 -5.21 -4.94 -16.21
CA CYS A 60 -5.01 -5.35 -17.61
C CYS A 60 -4.15 -6.63 -17.72
N ARG A 61 -3.05 -6.75 -16.96
CA ARG A 61 -2.24 -7.98 -16.95
C ARG A 61 -2.98 -9.18 -16.35
N LEU A 62 -3.83 -8.99 -15.34
CA LEU A 62 -4.65 -10.05 -14.76
C LEU A 62 -5.63 -10.57 -15.80
N SER A 63 -6.32 -9.67 -16.49
CA SER A 63 -7.19 -10.05 -17.62
C SER A 63 -6.41 -10.88 -18.65
N LYS A 64 -5.27 -10.39 -19.13
CA LYS A 64 -4.41 -11.12 -20.08
C LYS A 64 -3.87 -12.46 -19.54
N ARG A 65 -3.59 -12.57 -18.23
CA ARG A 65 -3.18 -13.83 -17.59
C ARG A 65 -4.33 -14.84 -17.54
N HIS A 66 -5.56 -14.38 -17.34
CA HIS A 66 -6.74 -15.26 -17.39
C HIS A 66 -6.97 -15.78 -18.81
N VAL A 67 -6.76 -14.97 -19.86
CA VAL A 67 -6.73 -15.43 -21.25
C VAL A 67 -5.73 -16.57 -21.42
N GLY A 68 -4.44 -16.34 -21.13
CA GLY A 68 -3.42 -17.37 -21.30
C GLY A 68 -3.66 -18.62 -20.44
N THR A 69 -4.30 -18.49 -19.28
CA THR A 69 -4.70 -19.65 -18.46
C THR A 69 -5.78 -20.49 -19.14
N ILE A 70 -6.78 -19.84 -19.74
CA ILE A 70 -7.85 -20.52 -20.47
C ILE A 70 -7.25 -21.19 -21.71
N ASP A 71 -6.37 -20.51 -22.44
CA ASP A 71 -5.73 -21.06 -23.65
C ASP A 71 -4.90 -22.31 -23.33
N LEU A 72 -4.10 -22.28 -22.26
CA LEU A 72 -3.23 -23.39 -21.88
C LEU A 72 -3.97 -24.57 -21.25
N PHE A 73 -5.02 -24.32 -20.48
CA PHE A 73 -5.61 -25.32 -19.59
C PHE A 73 -7.12 -25.52 -19.74
N GLY A 74 -7.85 -24.59 -20.33
CA GLY A 74 -9.32 -24.60 -20.38
C GLY A 74 -9.90 -25.81 -21.11
N GLY A 75 -9.18 -26.37 -22.08
CA GLY A 75 -9.58 -27.58 -22.81
C GLY A 75 -9.45 -28.89 -22.00
N ARG A 76 -8.81 -28.87 -20.83
CA ARG A 76 -8.40 -30.08 -20.08
C ARG A 76 -8.52 -29.97 -18.56
N ALA A 77 -9.03 -28.86 -18.04
CA ALA A 77 -9.13 -28.62 -16.61
C ALA A 77 -10.47 -29.13 -16.06
N ASP A 78 -10.44 -30.15 -15.21
CA ASP A 78 -11.65 -30.67 -14.54
C ASP A 78 -12.04 -29.86 -13.28
N VAL A 79 -11.07 -29.14 -12.69
CA VAL A 79 -11.26 -28.35 -11.48
C VAL A 79 -10.32 -27.15 -11.46
N VAL A 80 -10.82 -26.01 -10.98
CA VAL A 80 -10.02 -24.82 -10.65
C VAL A 80 -10.13 -24.56 -9.15
N PHE A 81 -9.00 -24.43 -8.47
CA PHE A 81 -8.95 -24.09 -7.06
C PHE A 81 -7.84 -23.05 -6.82
N ALA A 82 -7.79 -22.50 -5.60
CA ALA A 82 -6.81 -21.51 -5.24
C ALA A 82 -6.57 -21.47 -3.72
N SER A 83 -5.59 -20.65 -3.31
CA SER A 83 -5.22 -20.47 -1.90
C SER A 83 -6.32 -19.83 -1.03
N HIS A 84 -7.43 -19.37 -1.61
CA HIS A 84 -8.57 -18.83 -0.88
C HIS A 84 -9.89 -19.24 -1.53
N HIS A 85 -10.91 -19.39 -0.69
CA HIS A 85 -12.27 -19.84 -1.04
C HIS A 85 -12.27 -21.30 -1.52
N TRP A 86 -13.39 -21.75 -2.08
CA TRP A 86 -13.62 -23.12 -2.52
C TRP A 86 -13.25 -23.35 -4.00
N PRO A 87 -13.16 -24.60 -4.47
CA PRO A 87 -12.95 -24.94 -5.88
C PRO A 87 -14.17 -24.68 -6.77
N THR A 88 -13.94 -24.64 -8.09
CA THR A 88 -14.94 -24.74 -9.16
C THR A 88 -14.72 -26.03 -9.94
N TRP A 89 -15.73 -26.90 -9.97
CA TRP A 89 -15.66 -28.21 -10.65
C TRP A 89 -16.37 -28.21 -12.00
N GLY A 90 -15.87 -29.02 -12.92
CA GLY A 90 -16.37 -29.16 -14.27
C GLY A 90 -15.68 -28.20 -15.23
N GLN A 91 -15.29 -28.71 -16.40
CA GLN A 91 -14.51 -27.96 -17.38
C GLN A 91 -15.20 -26.67 -17.84
N ARG A 92 -16.49 -26.75 -18.20
CA ARG A 92 -17.27 -25.57 -18.61
C ARG A 92 -17.32 -24.52 -17.51
N SER A 93 -17.70 -24.91 -16.29
CA SER A 93 -17.77 -24.00 -15.14
C SER A 93 -16.43 -23.35 -14.82
N ALA A 94 -15.33 -24.10 -14.94
CA ALA A 94 -13.98 -23.60 -14.76
C ALA A 94 -13.61 -22.52 -15.80
N VAL A 95 -13.95 -22.75 -17.08
CA VAL A 95 -13.73 -21.77 -18.16
C VAL A 95 -14.62 -20.55 -17.96
N ASP A 96 -15.90 -20.72 -17.67
CA ASP A 96 -16.86 -19.64 -17.42
C ASP A 96 -16.40 -18.76 -16.24
N PHE A 97 -15.96 -19.38 -15.15
CA PHE A 97 -15.37 -18.68 -14.01
C PHE A 97 -14.14 -17.85 -14.42
N LEU A 98 -13.17 -18.46 -15.12
CA LEU A 98 -11.97 -17.74 -15.56
C LEU A 98 -12.28 -16.61 -16.56
N ALA A 99 -13.26 -16.82 -17.45
CA ALA A 99 -13.71 -15.82 -18.42
C ALA A 99 -14.38 -14.64 -17.71
N SER A 100 -15.24 -14.89 -16.72
CA SER A 100 -15.86 -13.81 -15.93
C SER A 100 -14.81 -12.96 -15.20
N GLN A 101 -13.78 -13.58 -14.64
CA GLN A 101 -12.66 -12.85 -14.00
C GLN A 101 -11.86 -12.05 -15.03
N ARG A 102 -11.53 -12.64 -16.19
CA ARG A 102 -10.87 -11.96 -17.30
C ARG A 102 -11.62 -10.69 -17.69
N ASP A 103 -12.91 -10.83 -17.92
CA ASP A 103 -13.77 -9.77 -18.45
C ASP A 103 -14.01 -8.70 -17.39
N LEU A 104 -14.16 -9.06 -16.12
CA LEU A 104 -14.26 -8.09 -15.02
C LEU A 104 -13.05 -7.16 -14.96
N TYR A 105 -11.83 -7.71 -14.90
CA TYR A 105 -10.64 -6.84 -14.80
C TYR A 105 -10.37 -6.06 -16.09
N GLY A 106 -10.66 -6.64 -17.25
CA GLY A 106 -10.57 -5.94 -18.53
C GLY A 106 -11.55 -4.77 -18.61
N TYR A 107 -12.81 -5.02 -18.24
CA TYR A 107 -13.87 -4.02 -18.24
C TYR A 107 -13.59 -2.87 -17.28
N LEU A 108 -13.24 -3.17 -16.02
CA LEU A 108 -12.89 -2.14 -15.03
C LEU A 108 -11.75 -1.24 -15.55
N HIS A 109 -10.72 -1.84 -16.16
CA HIS A 109 -9.60 -1.10 -16.73
C HIS A 109 -10.01 -0.22 -17.91
N ASP A 110 -10.56 -0.83 -18.97
CA ASP A 110 -10.80 -0.16 -20.25
C ASP A 110 -11.92 0.88 -20.12
N GLN A 111 -12.95 0.61 -19.32
CA GLN A 111 -14.02 1.58 -19.09
C GLN A 111 -13.58 2.72 -18.18
N THR A 112 -12.65 2.50 -17.25
CA THR A 112 -12.05 3.61 -16.50
C THR A 112 -11.30 4.54 -17.45
N LEU A 113 -10.46 4.00 -18.34
CA LEU A 113 -9.72 4.81 -19.31
C LEU A 113 -10.63 5.53 -20.30
N ARG A 114 -11.69 4.86 -20.78
CA ARG A 114 -12.66 5.50 -21.68
C ARG A 114 -13.36 6.67 -21.00
N LEU A 115 -13.77 6.54 -19.73
CA LEU A 115 -14.44 7.60 -18.98
C LEU A 115 -13.47 8.72 -18.56
N LEU A 116 -12.23 8.38 -18.21
CA LEU A 116 -11.14 9.34 -18.01
C LEU A 116 -10.90 10.17 -19.27
N ASN A 117 -10.86 9.54 -20.45
CA ASN A 117 -10.70 10.24 -21.73
C ASN A 117 -11.91 11.15 -22.08
N ARG A 118 -13.03 11.03 -21.35
CA ARG A 118 -14.18 11.93 -21.43
C ARG A 118 -14.12 13.07 -20.39
N GLY A 119 -13.04 13.16 -19.62
CA GLY A 119 -12.81 14.21 -18.63
C GLY A 119 -13.31 13.87 -17.23
N LEU A 120 -13.79 12.66 -16.96
CA LEU A 120 -14.23 12.29 -15.61
C LEU A 120 -13.03 12.01 -14.71
N THR A 121 -13.14 12.44 -13.46
CA THR A 121 -12.21 12.16 -12.36
C THR A 121 -12.45 10.78 -11.75
N GLY A 122 -11.46 10.22 -11.03
CA GLY A 122 -11.59 8.91 -10.40
C GLY A 122 -12.88 8.71 -9.57
N PRO A 123 -13.27 9.67 -8.71
CA PRO A 123 -14.54 9.63 -7.99
C PRO A 123 -15.78 9.63 -8.90
N GLU A 124 -15.83 10.47 -9.92
CA GLU A 124 -16.97 10.52 -10.85
C GLU A 124 -17.12 9.22 -11.66
N ILE A 125 -16.00 8.64 -12.12
CA ILE A 125 -16.01 7.35 -12.82
C ILE A 125 -16.56 6.25 -11.90
N ALA A 126 -16.20 6.26 -10.61
CA ALA A 126 -16.66 5.27 -9.65
C ALA A 126 -18.17 5.32 -9.38
N GLU A 127 -18.82 6.48 -9.52
CA GLU A 127 -20.28 6.61 -9.41
C GLU A 127 -20.98 6.33 -10.75
N ALA A 128 -20.34 6.66 -11.88
CA ALA A 128 -20.94 6.53 -13.21
C ALA A 128 -20.81 5.13 -13.85
N MET A 129 -19.83 4.33 -13.43
CA MET A 129 -19.53 3.04 -14.06
C MET A 129 -20.51 1.95 -13.62
N ALA A 130 -21.26 1.40 -14.58
CA ALA A 130 -22.06 0.19 -14.41
C ALA A 130 -21.32 -1.05 -14.94
N LEU A 131 -21.44 -2.19 -14.24
CA LEU A 131 -20.99 -3.48 -14.77
C LEU A 131 -21.98 -4.02 -15.80
N PRO A 132 -21.50 -4.80 -16.79
CA PRO A 132 -22.38 -5.59 -17.64
C PRO A 132 -23.25 -6.53 -16.80
N PRO A 133 -24.53 -6.75 -17.12
CA PRO A 133 -25.43 -7.59 -16.32
C PRO A 133 -24.89 -9.00 -16.03
N ALA A 134 -24.16 -9.60 -16.98
CA ALA A 134 -23.53 -10.91 -16.80
C ALA A 134 -22.44 -10.92 -15.72
N LEU A 135 -21.71 -9.81 -15.55
CA LEU A 135 -20.72 -9.66 -14.48
C LEU A 135 -21.35 -9.22 -13.17
N GLU A 136 -22.36 -8.35 -13.22
CA GLU A 136 -23.10 -7.90 -12.02
C GLU A 136 -23.79 -9.08 -11.31
N GLY A 137 -24.39 -9.98 -12.08
CA GLY A 137 -25.06 -11.20 -11.59
C GLY A 137 -24.12 -12.37 -11.25
N ALA A 138 -22.82 -12.26 -11.59
CA ALA A 138 -21.87 -13.33 -11.28
C ALA A 138 -21.38 -13.21 -9.83
N TRP A 139 -21.70 -14.21 -9.00
CA TRP A 139 -21.34 -14.21 -7.58
C TRP A 139 -19.82 -14.04 -7.34
N ALA A 140 -19.00 -14.65 -8.19
CA ALA A 140 -17.54 -14.53 -8.15
C ALA A 140 -16.98 -13.16 -8.54
N ALA A 141 -17.80 -12.29 -9.14
CA ALA A 141 -17.43 -10.92 -9.53
C ALA A 141 -17.89 -9.87 -8.51
N ARG A 142 -18.68 -10.26 -7.50
CA ARG A 142 -19.15 -9.37 -6.43
C ARG A 142 -18.00 -8.78 -5.62
N GLY A 143 -18.25 -7.58 -5.10
CA GLY A 143 -17.28 -6.73 -4.43
C GLY A 143 -16.99 -7.08 -2.97
N TYR A 144 -16.91 -8.36 -2.59
CA TYR A 144 -16.69 -8.76 -1.18
C TYR A 144 -15.31 -8.37 -0.63
N TYR A 145 -14.28 -8.25 -1.47
CA TYR A 145 -12.93 -7.88 -1.03
C TYR A 145 -12.39 -6.63 -1.74
N GLY A 146 -12.25 -6.67 -3.06
CA GLY A 146 -12.20 -5.45 -3.88
C GLY A 146 -13.61 -4.88 -4.08
N SER A 147 -13.73 -3.61 -4.46
CA SER A 147 -15.01 -3.02 -4.87
C SER A 147 -14.83 -2.28 -6.19
N LEU A 148 -15.89 -2.17 -6.99
CA LEU A 148 -15.85 -1.39 -8.24
C LEU A 148 -15.34 0.02 -7.97
N SER A 149 -15.96 0.71 -7.01
CA SER A 149 -15.65 2.11 -6.69
C SER A 149 -14.17 2.33 -6.41
N HIS A 150 -13.58 1.52 -5.52
CA HIS A 150 -12.20 1.72 -5.12
C HIS A 150 -11.22 1.15 -6.19
N ASN A 151 -11.57 0.08 -6.88
CA ASN A 151 -10.74 -0.43 -7.97
C ASN A 151 -10.61 0.58 -9.13
N VAL A 152 -11.71 1.24 -9.51
CA VAL A 152 -11.73 2.29 -10.54
C VAL A 152 -10.89 3.50 -10.12
N LYS A 153 -11.06 3.99 -8.88
CA LYS A 153 -10.24 5.08 -8.33
C LYS A 153 -8.74 4.73 -8.35
N ALA A 154 -8.36 3.49 -8.03
CA ALA A 154 -6.97 3.02 -8.16
C ALA A 154 -6.46 3.00 -9.60
N ILE A 155 -7.30 2.61 -10.57
CA ILE A 155 -6.94 2.62 -11.99
C ILE A 155 -6.71 4.07 -12.43
N TYR A 156 -7.62 4.98 -12.11
CA TYR A 156 -7.46 6.42 -12.37
C TYR A 156 -6.16 6.95 -11.77
N GLN A 157 -5.91 6.68 -10.47
CA GLN A 157 -4.72 7.15 -9.76
C GLN A 157 -3.41 6.66 -10.39
N ARG A 158 -3.42 5.48 -11.03
CA ARG A 158 -2.24 4.97 -11.73
C ARG A 158 -1.91 5.74 -13.01
N TYR A 159 -2.91 6.26 -13.72
CA TYR A 159 -2.73 6.97 -14.98
C TYR A 159 -2.57 8.48 -14.77
N MET A 160 -3.36 9.09 -13.89
CA MET A 160 -3.35 10.53 -13.63
C MET A 160 -2.53 10.95 -12.41
N GLY A 161 -2.28 10.03 -11.47
CA GLY A 161 -1.71 10.36 -10.18
C GLY A 161 -2.78 10.81 -9.18
N TRP A 162 -2.39 11.67 -8.23
CA TRP A 162 -3.29 12.15 -7.17
C TRP A 162 -4.10 13.37 -7.59
N PHE A 163 -3.58 14.18 -8.52
CA PHE A 163 -4.17 15.44 -8.95
C PHE A 163 -5.21 15.19 -10.04
N ASP A 164 -6.40 15.76 -9.88
CA ASP A 164 -7.54 15.55 -10.76
C ASP A 164 -7.62 16.54 -11.93
N GLY A 165 -6.71 17.53 -11.96
CA GLY A 165 -6.67 18.58 -12.98
C GLY A 165 -7.30 19.90 -12.54
N ASN A 166 -8.08 19.93 -11.45
CA ASN A 166 -8.69 21.16 -10.96
C ASN A 166 -7.71 21.96 -10.07
N PRO A 167 -7.30 23.19 -10.45
CA PRO A 167 -6.33 23.97 -9.68
C PRO A 167 -6.71 24.22 -8.21
N SER A 168 -7.99 24.19 -7.84
CA SER A 168 -8.42 24.35 -6.44
C SER A 168 -7.94 23.21 -5.54
N HIS A 169 -7.64 22.04 -6.10
CA HIS A 169 -7.16 20.86 -5.37
C HIS A 169 -5.64 20.74 -5.35
N LEU A 170 -4.90 21.65 -5.99
CA LEU A 170 -3.45 21.55 -6.12
C LEU A 170 -2.71 21.82 -4.80
N LEU A 171 -3.22 22.73 -3.98
CA LEU A 171 -2.60 23.16 -2.73
C LEU A 171 -3.67 23.34 -1.65
N GLU A 172 -4.37 22.24 -1.34
CA GLU A 172 -5.38 22.24 -0.28
C GLU A 172 -4.75 22.40 1.11
N HIS A 173 -5.52 23.00 2.03
CA HIS A 173 -5.16 22.98 3.44
C HIS A 173 -5.17 21.54 4.00
N PRO A 174 -4.29 21.23 4.96
CA PRO A 174 -4.37 19.97 5.71
C PRO A 174 -5.74 19.80 6.39
N PRO A 175 -6.13 18.54 6.72
CA PRO A 175 -7.48 18.24 7.21
C PRO A 175 -7.97 19.09 8.39
N VAL A 176 -7.14 19.34 9.40
CA VAL A 176 -7.48 20.16 10.59
C VAL A 176 -7.73 21.62 10.22
N ASP A 177 -6.86 22.21 9.41
CA ASP A 177 -6.98 23.61 9.00
C ASP A 177 -8.16 23.86 8.08
N ARG A 178 -8.44 22.89 7.20
CA ARG A 178 -9.61 22.89 6.32
C ARG A 178 -10.90 22.75 7.14
N ALA A 179 -10.94 21.81 8.09
CA ALA A 179 -12.05 21.58 8.99
C ALA A 179 -12.46 22.84 9.76
N ARG A 180 -11.50 23.54 10.40
CA ARG A 180 -11.77 24.79 11.13
C ARG A 180 -12.41 25.87 10.25
N ARG A 181 -12.01 25.96 8.98
CA ARG A 181 -12.57 26.94 8.02
C ARG A 181 -13.99 26.57 7.59
N TYR A 182 -14.25 25.29 7.35
CA TYR A 182 -15.61 24.82 7.07
C TYR A 182 -16.55 25.06 8.25
N LEU A 183 -16.12 24.81 9.49
CA LEU A 183 -16.95 25.12 10.66
C LEU A 183 -17.24 26.61 10.77
N LYS A 184 -16.25 27.48 10.52
CA LYS A 184 -16.46 28.93 10.50
C LYS A 184 -17.49 29.34 9.45
N LEU A 185 -17.46 28.72 8.26
CA LEU A 185 -18.43 29.00 7.19
C LEU A 185 -19.84 28.50 7.53
N ALA A 186 -19.93 27.32 8.16
CA ALA A 186 -21.19 26.68 8.52
C ALA A 186 -21.83 27.24 9.81
N GLY A 187 -21.19 28.21 10.47
CA GLY A 187 -21.72 28.83 11.70
C GLY A 187 -21.43 28.05 12.99
N GLY A 188 -20.41 27.19 12.99
CA GLY A 188 -19.90 26.46 14.15
C GLY A 188 -20.23 24.97 14.17
N ALA A 189 -19.61 24.22 15.09
CA ALA A 189 -19.77 22.78 15.22
C ALA A 189 -21.23 22.36 15.45
N GLY A 190 -21.96 23.06 16.32
CA GLY A 190 -23.36 22.75 16.64
C GLY A 190 -24.28 22.75 15.41
N GLN A 191 -24.16 23.76 14.54
CA GLN A 191 -24.95 23.82 13.31
C GLN A 191 -24.64 22.64 12.38
N VAL A 192 -23.36 22.27 12.25
CA VAL A 192 -22.96 21.12 11.43
C VAL A 192 -23.50 19.82 12.00
N VAL A 193 -23.48 19.65 13.32
CA VAL A 193 -24.04 18.47 13.99
C VAL A 193 -25.56 18.37 13.78
N ASP A 194 -26.29 19.48 13.88
CA ASP A 194 -27.73 19.49 13.60
C ASP A 194 -28.03 19.09 12.15
N ARG A 195 -27.28 19.64 11.18
CA ARG A 195 -27.38 19.24 9.76
C ARG A 195 -26.99 17.78 9.53
N ALA A 196 -26.04 17.25 10.28
CA ALA A 196 -25.68 15.84 10.20
C ALA A 196 -26.77 14.93 10.74
N ARG A 197 -27.51 15.34 11.78
CA ARG A 197 -28.69 14.58 12.25
C ARG A 197 -29.80 14.56 11.20
N GLU A 198 -30.03 15.67 10.51
CA GLU A 198 -30.97 15.73 9.38
C GLU A 198 -30.57 14.74 8.28
N ALA A 199 -29.31 14.80 7.81
CA ALA A 199 -28.79 13.89 6.79
C ALA A 199 -28.86 12.41 7.21
N LEU A 200 -28.59 12.11 8.49
CA LEU A 200 -28.73 10.77 9.04
C LEU A 200 -30.19 10.29 9.01
N GLY A 201 -31.14 11.16 9.37
CA GLY A 201 -32.57 10.88 9.33
C GLY A 201 -33.11 10.64 7.92
N GLU A 202 -32.51 11.27 6.91
CA GLU A 202 -32.81 11.08 5.49
C GLU A 202 -32.10 9.87 4.87
N GLY A 203 -31.15 9.26 5.59
CA GLY A 203 -30.36 8.13 5.12
C GLY A 203 -29.15 8.52 4.26
N ASP A 204 -28.79 9.80 4.16
CA ASP A 204 -27.57 10.27 3.50
C ASP A 204 -26.35 10.14 4.43
N PHE A 205 -26.00 8.89 4.73
CA PHE A 205 -24.90 8.56 5.62
C PHE A 205 -23.54 8.97 5.06
N ARG A 206 -23.40 9.06 3.73
CA ARG A 206 -22.15 9.48 3.09
C ARG A 206 -21.89 10.96 3.38
N TRP A 207 -22.92 11.80 3.23
CA TRP A 207 -22.83 13.22 3.54
C TRP A 207 -22.68 13.48 5.04
N ALA A 208 -23.46 12.81 5.88
CA ALA A 208 -23.33 12.91 7.34
C ALA A 208 -21.90 12.62 7.79
N ALA A 209 -21.27 11.55 7.26
CA ALA A 209 -19.89 11.21 7.58
C ALA A 209 -18.89 12.30 7.15
N GLU A 210 -19.08 12.90 5.99
CA GLU A 210 -18.21 13.96 5.47
C GLU A 210 -18.20 15.20 6.38
N ILE A 211 -19.39 15.72 6.72
CA ILE A 211 -19.49 16.96 7.50
C ILE A 211 -19.14 16.74 8.98
N LEU A 212 -19.46 15.58 9.56
CA LEU A 212 -19.07 15.26 10.93
C LEU A 212 -17.56 15.07 11.06
N ASN A 213 -16.89 14.54 10.03
CA ASN A 213 -15.44 14.45 10.02
C ASN A 213 -14.78 15.84 10.14
N HIS A 214 -15.36 16.88 9.53
CA HIS A 214 -14.88 18.25 9.76
C HIS A 214 -15.04 18.70 11.22
N VAL A 215 -16.14 18.36 11.90
CA VAL A 215 -16.28 18.68 13.32
C VAL A 215 -15.21 17.97 14.14
N VAL A 216 -15.03 16.66 13.95
CA VAL A 216 -14.05 15.86 14.71
C VAL A 216 -12.60 16.30 14.45
N PHE A 217 -12.25 16.68 13.24
CA PHE A 217 -10.89 17.16 12.94
C PHE A 217 -10.61 18.58 13.45
N ALA A 218 -11.63 19.42 13.61
CA ALA A 218 -11.47 20.75 14.21
C ALA A 218 -11.52 20.71 15.75
N GLU A 219 -12.39 19.87 16.31
CA GLU A 219 -12.74 19.76 17.72
C GLU A 219 -12.74 18.27 18.14
N PRO A 220 -11.57 17.64 18.33
CA PRO A 220 -11.46 16.19 18.53
C PRO A 220 -12.11 15.67 19.80
N GLU A 221 -12.38 16.54 20.78
CA GLU A 221 -13.06 16.22 22.04
C GLU A 221 -14.58 16.50 22.00
N HIS A 222 -15.14 16.88 20.84
CA HIS A 222 -16.59 17.14 20.70
C HIS A 222 -17.37 15.81 20.78
N ALA A 223 -17.76 15.42 21.99
CA ALA A 223 -18.35 14.12 22.30
C ALA A 223 -19.55 13.76 21.39
N GLU A 224 -20.44 14.73 21.14
CA GLU A 224 -21.61 14.48 20.30
C GLU A 224 -21.27 14.17 18.84
N ALA A 225 -20.41 14.98 18.21
CA ALA A 225 -19.97 14.76 16.83
C ALA A 225 -19.25 13.43 16.67
N ARG A 226 -18.42 13.05 17.64
CA ARG A 226 -17.77 11.72 17.66
C ARG A 226 -18.79 10.59 17.73
N GLY A 227 -19.77 10.72 18.62
CA GLY A 227 -20.86 9.74 18.77
C GLY A 227 -21.66 9.59 17.48
N LEU A 228 -22.11 10.70 16.91
CA LEU A 228 -22.91 10.70 15.69
C LEU A 228 -22.12 10.18 14.47
N LEU A 229 -20.82 10.49 14.39
CA LEU A 229 -19.95 9.96 13.33
C LEU A 229 -19.75 8.44 13.49
N ALA A 230 -19.61 7.95 14.72
CA ALA A 230 -19.54 6.52 14.98
C ALA A 230 -20.82 5.81 14.55
N ASP A 231 -21.99 6.35 14.89
CA ASP A 231 -23.29 5.81 14.48
C ASP A 231 -23.43 5.81 12.94
N THR A 232 -22.98 6.89 12.29
CA THR A 232 -22.96 7.01 10.83
C THR A 232 -22.08 5.94 10.18
N TYR A 233 -20.87 5.70 10.71
CA TYR A 233 -20.01 4.64 10.25
C TYR A 233 -20.63 3.25 10.45
N GLU A 234 -21.32 3.00 11.56
CA GLU A 234 -22.02 1.72 11.73
C GLU A 234 -23.07 1.49 10.64
N GLN A 235 -23.88 2.50 10.31
CA GLN A 235 -24.87 2.39 9.22
C GLN A 235 -24.19 2.10 7.87
N LEU A 236 -23.12 2.82 7.53
CA LEU A 236 -22.34 2.56 6.32
C LEU A 236 -21.74 1.15 6.31
N GLY A 237 -21.25 0.66 7.44
CA GLY A 237 -20.71 -0.68 7.57
C GLY A 237 -21.78 -1.79 7.55
N TYR A 238 -23.01 -1.51 8.00
CA TYR A 238 -24.16 -2.42 7.84
C TYR A 238 -24.62 -2.52 6.39
N GLY A 239 -24.62 -1.41 5.65
CA GLY A 239 -24.96 -1.38 4.22
C GLY A 239 -23.86 -1.89 3.27
N SER A 240 -22.65 -2.18 3.78
CA SER A 240 -21.52 -2.55 2.94
C SER A 240 -21.47 -4.05 2.61
N GLU A 241 -21.62 -4.39 1.33
CA GLU A 241 -21.30 -5.73 0.81
C GLU A 241 -19.80 -6.05 0.90
N ASN A 242 -18.94 -5.02 0.85
CA ASN A 242 -17.49 -5.19 0.90
C ASN A 242 -17.01 -5.41 2.34
N GLY A 243 -16.41 -6.56 2.61
CA GLY A 243 -15.89 -6.94 3.93
C GLY A 243 -14.84 -5.96 4.47
N PRO A 244 -13.81 -5.59 3.69
CA PRO A 244 -12.86 -4.56 4.12
C PRO A 244 -13.51 -3.22 4.46
N TRP A 245 -14.42 -2.68 3.64
CA TRP A 245 -15.12 -1.42 3.93
C TRP A 245 -15.91 -1.50 5.23
N ARG A 246 -16.66 -2.59 5.44
CA ARG A 246 -17.33 -2.84 6.72
C ARG A 246 -16.35 -2.78 7.89
N ASN A 247 -15.19 -3.44 7.77
CA ASN A 247 -14.18 -3.41 8.82
C ASN A 247 -13.61 -2.01 9.06
N PHE A 248 -13.34 -1.23 8.00
CA PHE A 248 -12.87 0.16 8.14
C PHE A 248 -13.88 1.02 8.89
N TYR A 249 -15.16 0.94 8.52
CA TYR A 249 -16.22 1.69 9.19
C TYR A 249 -16.39 1.27 10.66
N MET A 250 -16.45 -0.05 10.92
CA MET A 250 -16.62 -0.56 12.29
C MET A 250 -15.41 -0.25 13.19
N SER A 251 -14.19 -0.32 12.65
CA SER A 251 -12.99 0.11 13.38
C SER A 251 -13.00 1.61 13.66
N GLY A 252 -13.38 2.44 12.67
CA GLY A 252 -13.49 3.88 12.88
C GLY A 252 -14.54 4.25 13.95
N ALA A 253 -15.70 3.59 13.94
CA ALA A 253 -16.74 3.78 14.94
C ALA A 253 -16.25 3.40 16.35
N ALA A 254 -15.54 2.28 16.47
CA ALA A 254 -14.96 1.84 17.73
C ALA A 254 -13.89 2.81 18.25
N GLU A 255 -12.99 3.31 17.39
CA GLU A 255 -11.97 4.31 17.77
C GLU A 255 -12.59 5.63 18.24
N LEU A 256 -13.65 6.10 17.55
CA LEU A 256 -14.39 7.30 17.97
C LEU A 256 -15.05 7.13 19.35
N ARG A 257 -15.45 5.90 19.69
CA ARG A 257 -16.02 5.54 21.00
C ARG A 257 -14.96 5.17 22.06
N GLY A 258 -13.67 5.37 21.76
CA GLY A 258 -12.56 5.18 22.71
C GLY A 258 -11.90 3.81 22.67
N GLY A 259 -12.29 2.93 21.73
CA GLY A 259 -11.61 1.67 21.47
C GLY A 259 -10.20 1.91 20.90
N LYS A 260 -9.23 1.10 21.32
CA LYS A 260 -7.88 1.09 20.75
C LYS A 260 -7.54 -0.31 20.27
N PHE A 261 -7.30 -0.45 18.97
CA PHE A 261 -6.97 -1.75 18.37
C PHE A 261 -5.47 -2.08 18.48
N GLY A 262 -4.63 -1.06 18.69
CA GLY A 262 -3.18 -1.16 18.58
C GLY A 262 -2.73 -1.53 17.16
N ALA A 263 -1.42 -1.62 16.94
CA ALA A 263 -0.92 -2.18 15.69
C ALA A 263 -1.13 -3.71 15.66
N PRO A 264 -1.81 -4.28 14.64
CA PRO A 264 -2.04 -5.72 14.52
C PRO A 264 -0.77 -6.53 14.16
N THR A 265 0.42 -5.92 14.23
CA THR A 265 1.69 -6.55 13.86
C THR A 265 2.66 -6.60 15.03
N SER A 266 2.95 -7.83 15.46
CA SER A 266 4.24 -8.19 16.04
C SER A 266 5.35 -7.80 15.05
N THR A 267 6.47 -7.27 15.56
CA THR A 267 7.70 -7.08 14.77
C THR A 267 7.99 -8.35 13.97
N ALA A 268 8.35 -8.19 12.68
CA ALA A 268 8.67 -9.28 11.76
C ALA A 268 9.35 -10.44 12.51
N SER A 269 8.82 -11.67 12.36
CA SER A 269 9.40 -12.83 13.03
C SER A 269 10.90 -12.92 12.73
N GLY A 270 11.68 -13.51 13.64
CA GLY A 270 13.13 -13.66 13.44
C GLY A 270 13.48 -14.28 12.08
N ASP A 271 12.61 -15.16 11.57
CA ASP A 271 12.72 -15.77 10.25
C ASP A 271 12.52 -14.77 9.10
N VAL A 272 11.54 -13.86 9.19
CA VAL A 272 11.33 -12.82 8.17
C VAL A 272 12.47 -11.82 8.19
N VAL A 273 12.91 -11.42 9.39
CA VAL A 273 14.05 -10.52 9.58
C VAL A 273 15.31 -11.14 8.97
N GLY A 274 15.60 -12.41 9.25
CA GLY A 274 16.76 -13.12 8.71
C GLY A 274 16.77 -13.36 7.19
N GLN A 275 15.67 -13.07 6.48
CA GLN A 275 15.58 -13.15 5.01
C GLN A 275 15.74 -11.79 4.32
N LEU A 276 15.94 -10.70 5.07
CA LEU A 276 16.16 -9.39 4.48
C LEU A 276 17.50 -9.35 3.73
N THR A 277 17.47 -8.76 2.53
CA THR A 277 18.70 -8.43 1.82
C THR A 277 19.43 -7.29 2.53
N PRO A 278 20.76 -7.15 2.37
CA PRO A 278 21.50 -6.02 2.93
C PRO A 278 20.87 -4.67 2.57
N GLU A 279 20.48 -4.50 1.31
CA GLU A 279 19.82 -3.32 0.78
C GLU A 279 18.51 -3.03 1.52
N MET A 280 17.67 -4.04 1.75
CA MET A 280 16.44 -3.88 2.53
C MET A 280 16.71 -3.45 3.98
N VAL A 281 17.78 -3.96 4.59
CA VAL A 281 18.19 -3.53 5.94
C VAL A 281 18.60 -2.06 5.92
N PHE A 282 19.41 -1.63 4.95
CA PHE A 282 19.86 -0.25 4.82
C PHE A 282 18.70 0.71 4.49
N ASP A 283 17.80 0.33 3.57
CA ASP A 283 16.59 1.08 3.26
C ASP A 283 15.72 1.24 4.52
N SER A 284 15.59 0.19 5.34
CA SER A 284 14.84 0.25 6.60
C SER A 284 15.45 1.20 7.63
N LEU A 285 16.78 1.37 7.63
CA LEU A 285 17.45 2.39 8.42
C LEU A 285 17.15 3.78 7.85
N ALA A 286 17.31 3.93 6.53
CA ALA A 286 17.23 5.20 5.85
C ALA A 286 15.85 5.87 6.02
N VAL A 287 14.76 5.10 5.94
CA VAL A 287 13.40 5.65 6.12
C VAL A 287 13.10 6.12 7.55
N ARG A 288 13.89 5.68 8.53
CA ARG A 288 13.73 6.07 9.94
C ARG A 288 14.61 7.25 10.33
N VAL A 289 15.47 7.74 9.45
CA VAL A 289 16.29 8.90 9.77
C VAL A 289 15.39 10.12 9.95
N ASP A 290 15.45 10.74 11.11
CA ASP A 290 14.89 12.07 11.35
C ASP A 290 15.77 13.10 10.62
N GLY A 291 15.37 13.42 9.39
CA GLY A 291 16.08 14.34 8.50
C GLY A 291 16.39 15.70 9.14
N PRO A 292 15.40 16.41 9.72
CA PRO A 292 15.64 17.67 10.42
C PRO A 292 16.68 17.60 11.55
N ARG A 293 16.73 16.51 12.33
CA ARG A 293 17.78 16.34 13.35
C ARG A 293 19.12 15.94 12.75
N ALA A 294 19.12 15.28 11.59
CA ALA A 294 20.30 14.71 10.94
C ALA A 294 20.97 15.63 9.89
N TRP A 295 20.32 16.72 9.44
CA TRP A 295 20.79 17.54 8.30
C TRP A 295 22.18 18.20 8.46
N GLY A 296 22.63 18.42 9.70
CA GLY A 296 23.96 18.95 10.02
C GLY A 296 25.00 17.87 10.31
N GLN A 297 24.63 16.59 10.21
CA GLN A 297 25.48 15.47 10.55
C GLN A 297 26.09 14.86 9.28
N ARG A 298 27.33 14.38 9.42
CA ARG A 298 28.03 13.62 8.38
C ARG A 298 28.71 12.42 9.02
N LEU A 299 28.53 11.25 8.41
CA LEU A 299 29.24 10.03 8.78
C LEU A 299 29.29 9.06 7.60
N ALA A 300 30.35 8.26 7.55
CA ALA A 300 30.57 7.17 6.63
C ALA A 300 30.77 5.85 7.40
N ILE A 301 29.93 4.86 7.10
CA ILE A 301 30.00 3.52 7.70
C ILE A 301 30.33 2.52 6.61
N ASP A 302 31.37 1.73 6.79
CA ASP A 302 31.57 0.52 5.98
C ASP A 302 30.87 -0.66 6.64
N VAL A 303 30.19 -1.47 5.83
CA VAL A 303 29.61 -2.75 6.23
C VAL A 303 30.25 -3.85 5.40
N VAL A 304 30.94 -4.76 6.07
CA VAL A 304 31.66 -5.89 5.47
C VAL A 304 30.92 -7.17 5.81
N LEU A 305 30.40 -7.84 4.79
CA LEU A 305 29.72 -9.13 4.91
C LEU A 305 30.73 -10.26 4.73
N VAL A 306 31.24 -10.78 5.83
CA VAL A 306 32.38 -11.71 5.84
C VAL A 306 32.05 -13.08 5.22
N ASP A 307 30.79 -13.51 5.30
CA ASP A 307 30.28 -14.75 4.72
C ASP A 307 30.04 -14.65 3.20
N ALA A 308 29.72 -13.46 2.70
CA ALA A 308 29.42 -13.21 1.30
C ALA A 308 30.59 -12.61 0.50
N GLY A 309 31.62 -12.11 1.18
CA GLY A 309 32.71 -11.37 0.54
C GLY A 309 32.26 -10.02 -0.04
N GLU A 310 31.16 -9.46 0.48
CA GLU A 310 30.59 -8.20 0.01
C GLU A 310 30.95 -7.03 0.92
N ARG A 311 31.01 -5.83 0.35
CA ARG A 311 31.20 -4.60 1.10
C ARG A 311 30.24 -3.54 0.61
N TYR A 312 29.65 -2.82 1.55
CA TYR A 312 28.82 -1.65 1.31
C TYR A 312 29.40 -0.48 2.07
N ARG A 313 29.30 0.72 1.49
CA ARG A 313 29.48 1.98 2.21
C ARG A 313 28.15 2.67 2.35
N LEU A 314 27.84 3.12 3.56
CA LEU A 314 26.72 3.99 3.88
C LEU A 314 27.24 5.40 4.16
N TRP A 315 26.49 6.41 3.74
CA TRP A 315 26.75 7.81 4.06
C TRP A 315 25.49 8.45 4.65
N LEU A 316 25.61 9.11 5.79
CA LEU A 316 24.65 10.10 6.23
C LEU A 316 25.16 11.48 5.81
N SER A 317 24.37 12.21 5.04
CA SER A 317 24.63 13.63 4.78
C SER A 317 23.34 14.34 4.43
N ASN A 318 23.21 15.61 4.81
CA ASN A 318 22.00 16.41 4.55
C ASN A 318 20.71 15.72 5.05
N GLY A 319 20.81 14.91 6.11
CA GLY A 319 19.66 14.20 6.69
C GLY A 319 19.23 12.96 5.91
N VAL A 320 20.02 12.51 4.93
CA VAL A 320 19.73 11.35 4.10
C VAL A 320 20.80 10.29 4.30
N LEU A 321 20.36 9.05 4.55
CA LEU A 321 21.22 7.88 4.56
C LEU A 321 21.15 7.19 3.20
N VAL A 322 22.28 7.08 2.53
CA VAL A 322 22.42 6.39 1.23
C VAL A 322 23.52 5.34 1.30
N TYR A 323 23.53 4.40 0.37
CA TYR A 323 24.58 3.36 0.32
C TYR A 323 25.01 3.01 -1.10
N SER A 324 26.17 2.38 -1.21
CA SER A 324 26.71 1.84 -2.45
C SER A 324 27.53 0.59 -2.17
N ALA A 325 27.49 -0.38 -3.09
CA ALA A 325 28.39 -1.54 -3.12
C ALA A 325 29.70 -1.26 -3.89
N ALA A 326 29.87 -0.04 -4.42
CA ALA A 326 31.10 0.35 -5.10
C ALA A 326 32.28 0.38 -4.12
N ARG A 327 33.48 0.07 -4.62
CA ARG A 327 34.70 0.10 -3.81
C ARG A 327 34.93 1.54 -3.31
N PRO A 328 35.03 1.75 -1.99
CA PRO A 328 35.27 3.08 -1.46
C PRO A 328 36.70 3.56 -1.72
N GLU A 329 36.84 4.86 -2.01
CA GLU A 329 38.15 5.53 -2.20
C GLU A 329 38.64 6.27 -0.94
N THR A 330 37.75 6.51 0.03
CA THR A 330 38.07 7.21 1.28
C THR A 330 38.01 6.27 2.49
N SER A 331 38.56 6.66 3.63
CA SER A 331 38.37 5.93 4.90
C SER A 331 36.95 6.14 5.44
N PRO A 332 36.30 5.11 6.03
CA PRO A 332 35.07 5.28 6.78
C PRO A 332 35.38 5.83 8.19
N ASP A 333 34.37 6.34 8.88
CA ASP A 333 34.48 6.68 10.31
C ASP A 333 34.41 5.43 11.19
N VAL A 334 33.64 4.42 10.73
CA VAL A 334 33.45 3.13 11.41
C VAL A 334 33.22 2.01 10.40
N THR A 335 33.75 0.84 10.69
CA THR A 335 33.57 -0.39 9.91
C THR A 335 32.83 -1.42 10.76
N LEU A 336 31.80 -2.03 10.19
CA LEU A 336 31.02 -3.11 10.76
C LEU A 336 31.32 -4.40 10.01
N SER A 337 31.87 -5.40 10.68
CA SER A 337 32.07 -6.74 10.09
C SER A 337 31.03 -7.70 10.65
N ALA A 338 30.24 -8.31 9.77
CA ALA A 338 29.11 -9.16 10.12
C ALA A 338 28.86 -10.23 9.06
N THR A 339 28.07 -11.24 9.38
CA THR A 339 27.43 -12.11 8.37
C THR A 339 26.12 -11.51 7.88
N ARG A 340 25.58 -11.97 6.74
CA ARG A 340 24.24 -11.56 6.24
C ARG A 340 23.15 -11.74 7.30
N ARG A 341 23.21 -12.84 8.06
CA ARG A 341 22.25 -13.13 9.13
C ARG A 341 22.36 -12.13 10.29
N GLN A 342 23.59 -11.76 10.68
CA GLN A 342 23.82 -10.81 11.77
C GLN A 342 23.47 -9.38 11.40
N LEU A 343 23.60 -9.01 10.11
CA LEU A 343 23.32 -7.67 9.62
C LEU A 343 21.93 -7.15 10.02
N CYS A 344 20.96 -8.06 10.15
CA CYS A 344 19.61 -7.74 10.57
C CYS A 344 19.52 -7.07 11.95
N ALA A 345 20.54 -7.22 12.80
CA ALA A 345 20.63 -6.50 14.07
C ALA A 345 20.67 -4.97 13.89
N LEU A 346 21.09 -4.48 12.71
CA LEU A 346 21.02 -3.06 12.38
C LEU A 346 19.60 -2.49 12.37
N VAL A 347 18.57 -3.32 12.14
CA VAL A 347 17.18 -2.87 12.31
C VAL A 347 16.95 -2.36 13.75
N GLY A 348 17.66 -2.92 14.72
CA GLY A 348 17.66 -2.50 16.12
C GLY A 348 18.68 -1.42 16.48
N LEU A 349 19.36 -0.76 15.54
CA LEU A 349 20.45 0.21 15.82
C LEU A 349 20.05 1.33 16.82
N GLY A 350 18.78 1.73 16.86
CA GLY A 350 18.27 2.68 17.85
C GLY A 350 18.42 2.22 19.32
N ARG A 351 18.72 0.93 19.56
CA ARG A 351 19.05 0.37 20.88
C ARG A 351 20.50 0.60 21.30
N GLY A 352 21.32 1.20 20.42
CA GLY A 352 22.72 1.51 20.67
C GLY A 352 23.70 0.46 20.13
N PRO A 353 25.01 0.79 20.12
CA PRO A 353 26.06 -0.05 19.55
C PRO A 353 26.29 -1.37 20.31
N ASP A 354 25.99 -1.43 21.61
CA ASP A 354 26.16 -2.66 22.40
C ASP A 354 25.22 -3.79 21.96
N ALA A 355 24.03 -3.45 21.46
CA ALA A 355 23.11 -4.42 20.87
C ALA A 355 23.69 -5.07 19.59
N LEU A 356 24.51 -4.33 18.83
CA LEU A 356 25.19 -4.88 17.65
C LEU A 356 26.29 -5.86 18.06
N ARG A 357 27.08 -5.50 19.07
CA ARG A 357 28.12 -6.39 19.62
C ARG A 357 27.54 -7.67 20.18
N ALA A 358 26.42 -7.58 20.90
CA ALA A 358 25.70 -8.75 21.42
C ALA A 358 25.16 -9.66 20.29
N ALA A 359 24.89 -9.11 19.11
CA ALA A 359 24.53 -9.87 17.91
C ALA A 359 25.75 -10.48 17.17
N GLY A 360 26.96 -10.27 17.69
CA GLY A 360 28.22 -10.76 17.11
C GLY A 360 28.71 -9.92 15.92
N ILE A 361 28.29 -8.66 15.81
CA ILE A 361 28.87 -7.71 14.85
C ILE A 361 30.15 -7.13 15.43
N GLU A 362 31.26 -7.27 14.71
CA GLU A 362 32.51 -6.61 15.04
C GLU A 362 32.48 -5.15 14.58
N ILE A 363 32.99 -4.26 15.43
CA ILE A 363 32.96 -2.81 15.19
C ILE A 363 34.39 -2.29 15.32
N ASP A 364 34.88 -1.67 14.26
CA ASP A 364 36.20 -1.02 14.18
C ASP A 364 36.04 0.47 13.85
N GLY A 365 36.82 1.35 14.49
CA GLY A 365 36.71 2.81 14.33
C GLY A 365 35.86 3.52 15.41
N ASP A 366 35.27 4.67 15.06
CA ASP A 366 34.59 5.54 16.03
C ASP A 366 33.14 5.08 16.33
N VAL A 367 32.99 4.35 17.45
CA VAL A 367 31.70 3.84 17.95
C VAL A 367 30.70 4.97 18.26
N SER A 368 31.17 6.18 18.58
CA SER A 368 30.29 7.31 18.87
C SER A 368 29.44 7.71 17.65
N MET A 369 29.93 7.43 16.43
CA MET A 369 29.19 7.68 15.19
C MET A 369 27.98 6.76 15.04
N LEU A 370 28.06 5.51 15.52
CA LEU A 370 26.92 4.58 15.53
C LEU A 370 25.88 4.98 16.56
N ALA A 371 26.31 5.44 17.74
CA ALA A 371 25.42 5.98 18.76
C ALA A 371 24.71 7.25 18.26
N ARG A 372 25.44 8.13 17.57
CA ARG A 372 24.87 9.31 16.91
C ARG A 372 23.84 8.93 15.86
N LEU A 373 24.16 8.00 14.95
CA LEU A 373 23.18 7.52 13.97
C LEU A 373 21.95 6.91 14.65
N GLY A 374 22.14 6.06 15.65
CA GLY A 374 21.05 5.44 16.43
C GLY A 374 20.13 6.47 17.08
N GLY A 375 20.67 7.56 17.63
CA GLY A 375 19.90 8.65 18.22
C GLY A 375 19.12 9.52 17.21
N LEU A 376 19.43 9.41 15.92
CA LEU A 376 18.74 10.07 14.81
C LEU A 376 17.65 9.21 14.17
N LEU A 377 17.44 7.97 14.65
CA LEU A 377 16.40 7.09 14.14
C LEU A 377 15.10 7.30 14.91
N ASP A 378 14.01 7.54 14.18
CA ASP A 378 12.65 7.56 14.68
C ASP A 378 12.00 6.18 14.44
N PRO A 379 11.60 5.44 15.51
CA PRO A 379 10.92 4.16 15.37
C PRO A 379 9.47 4.29 14.85
N GLY A 380 8.92 5.50 14.83
CA GLY A 380 7.53 5.80 14.52
C GLY A 380 6.56 5.42 15.64
N ASP A 381 5.35 5.97 15.59
CA ASP A 381 4.24 5.55 16.45
C ASP A 381 3.46 4.42 15.78
N ARG A 382 3.13 3.38 16.55
CA ARG A 382 2.31 2.25 16.10
C ARG A 382 0.82 2.43 16.40
N ASN A 383 0.49 3.39 17.24
CA ASN A 383 -0.86 3.68 17.71
C ASN A 383 -1.32 5.07 17.24
N PHE A 384 -0.83 5.52 16.08
CA PHE A 384 -1.20 6.81 15.52
C PHE A 384 -2.71 6.88 15.24
N ASN A 385 -3.28 8.07 15.41
CA ASN A 385 -4.70 8.31 15.17
C ASN A 385 -5.03 8.26 13.67
N ILE A 386 -6.22 7.72 13.34
CA ILE A 386 -6.73 7.67 11.96
C ILE A 386 -7.97 8.54 11.80
N VAL A 387 -8.97 8.36 12.69
CA VAL A 387 -10.27 9.05 12.62
C VAL A 387 -10.32 10.36 13.40
N THR A 388 -9.22 10.73 14.06
CA THR A 388 -9.00 12.01 14.73
C THR A 388 -7.60 12.55 14.38
N PRO A 389 -7.32 13.85 14.58
CA PRO A 389 -6.00 14.44 14.36
C PRO A 389 -4.86 13.81 15.16
#